data_AF-A0AAW2L3D4-F1
#
_entry.id   AF-A0AAW2L3D4-F1
#
_cell.length_a   1.000
_cell.length_b   1.000
_cell.length_c   1.000
_cell.angle_alpha   90.00
_cell.angle_beta   90.00
_cell.angle_gamma   90.00
#
_symmetry.space_group_name_H-M   'P 1'
#
loop_
_entity.id
_entity.type
_entity.pdbx_description
1 polymer ?
#
loop_
_entity_poly.entity_id
_entity_poly.type
_entity_poly.pdbx_seq_one_letter_code
_entity_poly.pdbx_strand_id
1 'polypeptide(L)'
;MTLRKGSKVWVEDKDSAWVAAEVVDFLGKQVLLLTVSGKKVLAMAQKLLPRDAESDLGGVDDMTKLTYLNEPGVLDNLQRRYALNEIYTYTGSILIAVNPFTKLPHLYNMHMMEQYKGAPFGELSPMSSLWLMHLT
;
A
#
# COMPACT_ATOMS: atom_id res chain seq x y z
N MET A 1 -11.06 6.16 17.09
CA MET A 1 -9.66 5.74 17.24
C MET A 1 -9.06 6.44 18.45
N THR A 2 -8.39 5.71 19.34
CA THR A 2 -7.72 6.28 20.51
C THR A 2 -6.22 6.33 20.25
N LEU A 3 -5.69 7.53 19.98
CA LEU A 3 -4.26 7.73 19.78
C LEU A 3 -3.51 7.65 21.12
N ARG A 4 -2.33 7.06 21.12
CA ARG A 4 -1.42 6.97 22.26
C ARG A 4 -0.01 7.36 21.82
N LYS A 5 0.86 7.66 22.76
CA LYS A 5 2.29 7.81 22.48
C LYS A 5 2.83 6.51 21.88
N GLY A 6 3.58 6.59 20.78
CA GLY A 6 4.03 5.45 19.98
C GLY A 6 3.05 4.98 18.90
N SER A 7 1.84 5.56 18.79
CA SER A 7 0.92 5.21 17.70
C SER A 7 1.51 5.63 16.35
N LYS A 8 1.55 4.69 15.40
CA LYS A 8 1.87 4.96 13.99
C LYS A 8 0.66 5.57 13.28
N VAL A 9 0.87 6.69 12.61
CA VAL A 9 -0.18 7.45 11.92
C VAL A 9 0.30 7.98 10.59
N TRP A 10 -0.65 8.31 9.74
CA TRP A 10 -0.46 9.13 8.55
C TRP A 10 -0.86 10.57 8.85
N VAL A 11 -0.07 11.51 8.34
CA VAL A 11 -0.37 12.94 8.35
C VAL A 11 -0.25 13.48 6.93
N GLU A 12 -1.16 14.39 6.56
CA GLU A 12 -1.13 15.04 5.24
C GLU A 12 0.15 15.84 5.05
N ASP A 13 0.71 15.75 3.85
CA ASP A 13 1.88 16.50 3.42
C ASP A 13 1.60 17.14 2.04
N LYS A 14 2.16 18.33 1.78
CA LYS A 14 1.88 19.06 0.55
C LYS A 14 2.59 18.47 -0.67
N ASP A 15 3.73 17.83 -0.47
CA ASP A 15 4.60 17.36 -1.55
C ASP A 15 4.33 15.88 -1.83
N SER A 16 4.17 15.07 -0.78
CA SER A 16 3.98 13.61 -0.88
C SER A 16 2.54 13.14 -0.68
N ALA A 17 1.57 14.06 -0.56
CA ALA A 17 0.18 13.84 -0.12
C ALA A 17 0.05 13.30 1.32
N TRP A 18 0.77 12.24 1.66
CA TRP A 18 0.77 11.61 2.97
C TRP A 18 2.20 11.25 3.40
N VAL A 19 2.48 11.44 4.69
CA VAL A 19 3.75 11.03 5.29
C VAL A 19 3.48 10.22 6.56
N ALA A 20 4.27 9.15 6.73
CA ALA A 20 4.22 8.36 7.93
C ALA A 20 4.83 9.12 9.11
N ALA A 21 4.21 9.00 10.27
CA ALA A 21 4.68 9.58 11.50
C ALA A 21 4.34 8.74 12.73
N GLU A 22 5.01 9.04 13.84
CA GLU A 22 4.75 8.46 15.15
C GLU A 22 4.33 9.55 16.14
N VAL A 23 3.34 9.24 16.98
CA VAL A 23 2.90 10.14 18.05
C VAL A 23 3.95 10.19 19.16
N VAL A 24 4.56 11.35 19.37
CA VAL A 24 5.57 11.57 20.41
C VAL A 24 4.94 12.12 21.68
N ASP A 25 3.99 13.05 21.55
CA ASP A 25 3.37 13.71 22.70
C ASP A 25 2.02 14.37 22.35
N PHE A 26 1.30 14.82 23.37
CA PHE A 26 0.03 15.53 23.24
C PHE A 26 0.15 16.94 23.83
N LEU A 27 -0.10 17.95 23.01
CA LEU A 27 -0.11 19.36 23.41
C LEU A 27 -1.55 19.89 23.38
N GLY A 28 -2.30 19.61 24.45
CA GLY A 28 -3.70 19.97 24.56
C GLY A 28 -4.56 19.25 23.52
N LYS A 29 -5.06 19.98 22.52
CA LYS A 29 -5.86 19.43 21.41
C LYS A 29 -5.03 18.96 20.21
N GLN A 30 -3.75 19.31 20.17
CA GLN A 30 -2.83 18.95 19.10
C GLN A 30 -1.94 17.79 19.52
N VAL A 31 -1.46 17.06 18.52
CA VAL A 31 -0.59 15.91 18.67
C VAL A 31 0.77 16.27 18.07
N LEU A 32 1.83 16.07 18.85
CA LEU A 32 3.20 16.19 18.38
C LEU A 32 3.62 14.88 17.72
N LEU A 33 3.99 14.98 16.46
CA LEU A 33 4.35 13.88 15.58
C LEU A 33 5.82 13.95 15.22
N LEU A 34 6.47 12.80 15.13
CA LEU A 34 7.77 12.64 14.49
C LEU A 34 7.57 11.91 13.17
N THR A 35 7.76 12.62 12.07
CA THR A 35 7.69 12.04 10.72
C THR A 35 8.89 11.13 10.46
N VAL A 36 8.76 10.22 9.50
CA VAL A 36 9.86 9.34 9.06
C VAL A 36 11.08 10.11 8.52
N SER A 37 10.91 11.36 8.09
CA SER A 37 12.01 12.25 7.70
C SER A 37 12.74 12.90 8.88
N GLY A 38 12.33 12.60 10.12
CA GLY A 38 12.90 13.17 11.34
C GLY A 38 12.34 14.55 11.72
N LYS A 39 11.42 15.11 10.92
CA LYS A 39 10.78 16.39 11.21
C LYS A 39 9.68 16.23 12.26
N LYS A 40 9.66 17.14 13.24
CA LYS A 40 8.57 17.26 14.21
C LYS A 40 7.45 18.13 13.64
N VAL A 41 6.21 17.63 13.69
CA VAL A 41 5.03 18.32 13.16
C VAL A 41 3.93 18.32 14.21
N LEU A 42 3.15 19.40 14.27
CA LEU A 42 1.95 19.48 15.10
C LEU A 42 0.72 19.35 14.21
N ALA A 43 -0.18 18.44 14.59
CA ALA A 43 -1.42 18.21 13.86
C ALA A 43 -2.59 17.98 14.80
N MET A 44 -3.80 18.26 14.31
CA MET A 44 -5.03 17.94 15.04
C MET A 44 -5.27 16.43 14.99
N ALA A 45 -5.63 15.82 16.12
CA ALA A 45 -5.87 14.38 16.21
C ALA A 45 -6.91 13.88 15.18
N GLN A 46 -7.89 14.72 14.82
CA GLN A 46 -8.93 14.40 13.84
C GLN A 46 -8.42 14.30 12.40
N LYS A 47 -7.27 14.91 12.09
CA LYS A 47 -6.65 14.87 10.76
C LYS A 47 -5.69 13.70 10.58
N LEU A 48 -5.52 12.87 11.61
CA LEU A 48 -4.60 11.74 11.59
C LEU A 48 -5.35 10.47 11.24
N LEU A 49 -4.77 9.72 10.31
CA LEU A 49 -5.25 8.40 9.95
C LEU A 49 -4.35 7.33 10.57
N PRO A 50 -4.89 6.20 11.04
CA PRO A 50 -4.07 5.11 11.55
C PRO A 50 -3.20 4.51 10.45
N ARG A 51 -2.02 4.02 10.83
CA ARG A 51 -1.10 3.34 9.92
C ARG A 51 -0.84 1.91 10.35
N ASP A 52 -0.98 0.97 9.42
CA ASP A 52 -0.62 -0.43 9.60
C ASP A 52 0.89 -0.64 9.58
N ALA A 53 1.39 -1.45 10.53
CA ALA A 53 2.78 -1.89 10.54
C ALA A 53 3.06 -2.99 9.49
N GLU A 54 2.04 -3.77 9.10
CA GLU A 54 2.19 -4.86 8.11
C GLU A 54 2.64 -4.36 6.73
N SER A 55 2.29 -3.13 6.37
CA SER A 55 2.76 -2.47 5.14
C SER A 55 4.28 -2.27 5.10
N ASP A 56 4.97 -2.27 6.25
CA ASP A 56 6.40 -2.03 6.32
C ASP A 56 7.23 -3.15 5.64
N LEU A 57 6.67 -4.36 5.47
CA LEU A 57 7.34 -5.55 4.89
C LEU A 57 7.20 -5.69 3.36
N GLY A 58 7.21 -4.58 2.62
CA GLY A 58 7.13 -4.61 1.14
C GLY A 58 5.71 -4.56 0.56
N GLY A 59 4.70 -4.47 1.41
CA GLY A 59 3.29 -4.42 1.01
C GLY A 59 2.61 -5.79 0.97
N VAL A 60 1.29 -5.79 0.92
CA VAL A 60 0.41 -6.96 0.87
C VAL A 60 -0.19 -7.14 -0.52
N ASP A 61 -0.25 -8.39 -0.97
CA ASP A 61 -0.85 -8.84 -2.23
C ASP A 61 -2.39 -8.65 -2.28
N ASP A 62 -3.05 -8.71 -1.13
CA ASP A 62 -4.46 -8.36 -0.94
C ASP A 62 -4.61 -7.33 0.18
N MET A 63 -5.10 -6.14 -0.17
CA MET A 63 -5.30 -5.04 0.76
C MET A 63 -6.43 -5.29 1.77
N THR A 64 -7.23 -6.36 1.63
CA THR A 64 -8.15 -6.79 2.70
C THR A 64 -7.41 -7.24 3.97
N LYS A 65 -6.12 -7.56 3.85
CA LYS A 65 -5.25 -7.92 4.98
C LYS A 65 -4.83 -6.71 5.83
N LEU A 66 -5.02 -5.48 5.33
CA LEU A 66 -4.72 -4.26 6.09
C LEU A 66 -5.79 -4.04 7.17
N THR A 67 -5.37 -3.70 8.39
CA THR A 67 -6.31 -3.34 9.47
C THR A 67 -7.05 -2.04 9.13
N TYR A 68 -6.37 -1.12 8.47
CA TYR A 68 -6.84 0.21 8.14
C TYR A 68 -6.76 0.42 6.63
N LEU A 69 -7.84 0.07 5.94
CA LEU A 69 -7.99 0.36 4.51
C LEU A 69 -8.39 1.83 4.28
N ASN A 70 -7.44 2.72 4.53
CA ASN A 70 -7.57 4.15 4.26
C ASN A 70 -6.74 4.55 3.03
N GLU A 71 -7.00 5.75 2.50
CA GLU A 71 -6.31 6.29 1.31
C GLU A 71 -4.77 6.21 1.39
N PRO A 72 -4.10 6.69 2.47
CA PRO A 72 -2.65 6.56 2.55
C PRO A 72 -2.15 5.11 2.61
N GLY A 73 -2.89 4.21 3.26
CA GLY A 73 -2.56 2.78 3.31
C GLY A 73 -2.61 2.13 1.93
N VAL A 74 -3.61 2.47 1.12
CA VAL A 74 -3.71 2.00 -0.27
C VAL A 74 -2.55 2.54 -1.12
N LEU A 75 -2.26 3.83 -1.03
CA LEU A 75 -1.18 4.47 -1.78
C LEU A 75 0.20 3.90 -1.42
N ASP A 76 0.50 3.77 -0.13
CA ASP A 76 1.77 3.21 0.35
C ASP A 76 1.93 1.75 -0.07
N ASN A 77 0.86 0.95 -0.01
CA ASN A 77 0.90 -0.44 -0.45
C ASN A 77 1.23 -0.57 -1.95
N LEU A 78 0.52 0.20 -2.79
CA LEU A 78 0.76 0.21 -4.23
C LEU A 78 2.16 0.71 -4.57
N GLN A 79 2.64 1.74 -3.88
CA GLN A 79 3.99 2.29 -4.09
C GLN A 79 5.08 1.27 -3.75
N ARG A 80 4.95 0.55 -2.63
CA ARG A 80 5.93 -0.48 -2.22
C ARG A 80 5.96 -1.65 -3.18
N ARG A 81 4.79 -2.17 -3.53
CA ARG A 81 4.67 -3.28 -4.50
C ARG A 81 5.21 -2.89 -5.86
N TYR A 82 4.91 -1.68 -6.33
CA TYR A 82 5.47 -1.14 -7.56
C TYR A 82 7.00 -1.08 -7.54
N ALA A 83 7.60 -0.63 -6.42
CA ALA A 83 9.06 -0.61 -6.26
C ALA A 83 9.70 -2.01 -6.30
N LEU A 84 8.93 -3.06 -6.02
CA LEU A 84 9.32 -4.47 -6.12
C LEU A 84 8.95 -5.10 -7.48
N ASN A 85 8.46 -4.31 -8.45
CA ASN A 85 7.90 -4.76 -9.73
C ASN A 85 6.65 -5.65 -9.61
N GLU A 86 5.96 -5.61 -8.47
CA GLU A 86 4.67 -6.27 -8.25
C GLU A 86 3.52 -5.35 -8.66
N ILE A 87 3.17 -5.36 -9.94
CA ILE A 87 2.23 -4.40 -10.52
C ILE A 87 0.75 -4.71 -10.29
N TYR A 88 0.43 -5.88 -9.74
CA TYR A 88 -0.92 -6.35 -9.51
C TYR A 88 -1.17 -6.51 -8.02
N THR A 89 -2.31 -6.03 -7.55
CA THR A 89 -2.70 -6.07 -6.14
C THR A 89 -4.21 -6.29 -6.02
N TYR A 90 -4.64 -7.25 -5.20
CA TYR A 90 -6.05 -7.45 -4.89
C TYR A 90 -6.54 -6.45 -3.84
N THR A 91 -7.83 -6.17 -3.92
CA THR A 91 -8.62 -5.61 -2.81
C THR A 91 -9.93 -6.40 -2.79
N GLY A 92 -9.86 -7.56 -2.14
CA GLY A 92 -10.92 -8.56 -2.16
C GLY A 92 -11.15 -9.08 -3.57
N SER A 93 -12.34 -8.85 -4.13
CA SER A 93 -12.69 -9.30 -5.48
C SER A 93 -12.18 -8.42 -6.61
N ILE A 94 -11.62 -7.24 -6.29
CA ILE A 94 -11.15 -6.27 -7.28
C ILE A 94 -9.64 -6.46 -7.48
N LEU A 95 -9.18 -6.43 -8.73
CA LEU A 95 -7.77 -6.44 -9.10
C LEU A 95 -7.32 -5.05 -9.56
N ILE A 96 -6.33 -4.48 -8.91
CA ILE A 96 -5.69 -3.22 -9.29
C ILE A 96 -4.38 -3.54 -10.03
N ALA A 97 -4.16 -2.89 -11.18
CA ALA A 97 -2.95 -2.99 -11.97
C ALA A 97 -2.31 -1.60 -12.13
N VAL A 98 -1.01 -1.48 -11.83
CA VAL A 98 -0.23 -0.23 -11.98
C VAL A 98 0.72 -0.38 -13.17
N ASN A 99 0.67 0.53 -14.14
CA ASN A 99 1.51 0.43 -15.34
C ASN A 99 3.01 0.65 -15.02
N PRO A 100 3.90 -0.34 -15.28
CA PRO A 100 5.33 -0.22 -15.01
C PRO A 100 6.10 0.63 -16.02
N PHE A 101 5.48 1.04 -17.13
CA PHE A 101 6.10 1.72 -18.28
C PHE A 101 7.37 1.03 -18.82
N THR A 102 7.57 -0.23 -18.47
CA THR A 102 8.73 -1.06 -18.78
C THR A 102 8.25 -2.50 -18.97
N LYS A 103 9.04 -3.31 -19.68
CA LYS A 103 8.73 -4.73 -19.84
C LYS A 103 9.15 -5.47 -18.57
N LEU A 104 8.29 -6.37 -18.09
CA LEU A 104 8.56 -7.26 -16.97
C LEU A 104 8.58 -8.71 -17.48
N PRO A 105 9.72 -9.21 -18.00
CA PRO A 105 9.77 -10.50 -18.70
C PRO A 105 9.37 -11.70 -17.83
N HIS A 106 9.55 -11.58 -16.51
CA HIS A 106 9.21 -12.61 -15.53
C HIS A 106 7.70 -12.78 -15.33
N LEU A 107 6.88 -11.78 -15.66
CA LEU A 107 5.41 -11.85 -15.55
C LEU A 107 4.74 -12.41 -16.82
N TYR A 108 5.44 -12.38 -17.96
CA TYR A 108 4.84 -12.59 -19.28
C TYR A 108 5.46 -13.77 -20.05
N ASN A 109 6.03 -14.74 -19.35
CA ASN A 109 6.57 -15.93 -19.99
C ASN A 109 5.48 -16.99 -20.24
N MET A 110 5.73 -17.90 -21.19
CA MET A 110 4.78 -18.98 -21.53
C MET A 110 4.48 -19.88 -20.34
N HIS A 111 5.46 -20.13 -19.48
CA HIS A 111 5.32 -20.96 -18.29
C HIS A 111 4.29 -20.38 -17.30
N MET A 112 4.30 -19.06 -17.09
CA MET A 112 3.34 -18.34 -16.24
C MET A 112 1.94 -18.37 -16.85
N MET A 113 1.81 -18.20 -18.17
CA MET A 113 0.50 -18.30 -18.83
C MET A 113 -0.13 -19.69 -18.68
N GLU A 114 0.67 -20.75 -18.76
CA GLU A 114 0.20 -22.12 -18.54
C GLU A 114 -0.20 -22.37 -17.07
N GLN A 115 0.58 -21.85 -16.11
CA GLN A 115 0.26 -22.00 -14.68
C GLN A 115 -1.05 -21.31 -14.27
N TYR A 116 -1.38 -20.17 -14.86
CA TYR A 116 -2.64 -19.47 -14.56
C TYR A 116 -3.83 -19.99 -15.37
N LYS A 117 -3.59 -20.80 -16.40
CA LYS A 117 -4.65 -21.40 -17.21
C LYS A 117 -5.38 -22.48 -16.40
N GLY A 118 -6.48 -22.10 -15.75
CA GLY A 118 -7.32 -23.00 -14.95
C GLY A 118 -7.05 -22.97 -13.45
N ALA A 119 -6.18 -22.07 -12.98
CA ALA A 119 -5.95 -21.88 -11.55
C ALA A 119 -7.19 -21.25 -10.86
N PRO A 120 -7.58 -21.71 -9.66
CA PRO A 120 -8.62 -21.08 -8.85
C PRO A 120 -8.24 -19.63 -8.48
N PHE A 121 -9.26 -18.78 -8.33
CA PHE A 121 -9.08 -17.40 -7.91
C PHE A 121 -8.42 -17.34 -6.51
N GLY A 122 -7.29 -16.64 -6.40
CA GLY A 122 -6.60 -16.41 -5.12
C GLY A 122 -5.54 -17.44 -4.70
N GLU A 123 -5.29 -18.51 -5.48
CA GLU A 123 -4.21 -19.46 -5.18
C GLU A 123 -2.82 -19.01 -5.66
N LEU A 124 -2.79 -18.12 -6.66
CA LEU A 124 -1.56 -17.56 -7.21
C LEU A 124 -1.46 -16.06 -6.90
N SER A 125 -0.23 -15.55 -6.86
CA SER A 125 0.05 -14.12 -6.75
C SER A 125 -0.81 -13.34 -7.75
N PRO A 126 -1.23 -12.09 -7.48
CA PRO A 126 -2.14 -11.39 -8.38
C PRO A 126 -1.51 -11.29 -9.77
N MET A 127 -2.08 -11.97 -10.77
CA MET A 127 -1.69 -11.79 -12.17
C MET A 127 -2.97 -11.84 -13.00
N SER A 128 -3.18 -10.81 -13.82
CA SER A 128 -4.26 -10.86 -14.79
C SER A 128 -3.88 -11.79 -15.94
N SER A 129 -4.44 -13.00 -15.95
CA SER A 129 -4.39 -13.89 -17.11
C SER A 129 -5.16 -13.34 -18.32
N LEU A 130 -6.03 -12.33 -18.12
CA LEU A 130 -6.94 -11.81 -19.14
C LEU A 130 -6.39 -10.70 -20.04
N TRP A 131 -5.36 -9.94 -19.64
CA TRP A 131 -4.89 -8.80 -20.45
C TRP A 131 -3.83 -9.16 -21.51
N LEU A 132 -3.31 -10.39 -21.50
CA LEU A 132 -2.26 -10.83 -22.43
C LEU A 132 -2.76 -11.34 -23.78
N MET A 133 -4.03 -11.73 -23.91
CA MET A 133 -4.53 -12.29 -25.17
C MET A 133 -4.86 -11.24 -26.25
N HIS A 134 -4.84 -9.95 -25.94
CA HIS A 134 -5.28 -8.90 -26.89
C HIS A 134 -4.19 -7.91 -27.32
N LEU A 135 -2.93 -8.10 -26.92
CA LEU A 135 -1.83 -7.17 -27.26
C LEU A 135 -0.59 -7.86 -27.88
N THR A 136 -0.75 -9.04 -28.45
CA THR A 136 0.26 -9.69 -29.32
C THR A 136 -0.31 -9.94 -30.70
#